data_AF-R9AYH0-F1
#
_entry.id   AF-R9AYH0-F1
#
_cell.length_a   1.000
_cell.length_b   1.000
_cell.length_c   1.000
_cell.angle_alpha   90.00
_cell.angle_beta   90.00
_cell.angle_gamma   90.00
#
_symmetry.space_group_name_H-M   'P 1'
#
loop_
_entity.id
_entity.type
_entity.pdbx_description
1 polymer ?
#
loop_
_entity_poly.entity_id
_entity_poly.type
_entity_poly.pdbx_seq_one_letter_code
_entity_poly.pdbx_strand_id
1 'polypeptide(L)'
;MRIEKIIIRIKNPHTNKRQLFISSKKLHQILGCDISYKTFIETNVIWSRLRENIDYHFNQEFDTFNLSICAVQAILIMENTELSWRLFNELTDLINSGFPTILIK
;
A
#
# COMPACT_ATOMS: atom_id res chain seq x y z
N MET A 1 11.00 9.34 -2.72
CA MET A 1 10.00 9.76 -1.70
C MET A 1 10.02 8.73 -0.56
N ARG A 2 9.71 9.06 0.70
CA ARG A 2 9.63 8.06 1.78
C ARG A 2 8.23 7.42 1.82
N ILE A 3 8.15 6.13 2.09
CA ILE A 3 6.87 5.40 2.11
C ILE A 3 5.92 5.92 3.20
N GLU A 4 6.44 6.42 4.32
CA GLU A 4 5.65 7.02 5.41
C GLU A 4 4.70 8.12 4.94
N LYS A 5 5.08 8.89 3.91
CA LYS A 5 4.35 10.06 3.44
C LYS A 5 3.11 9.72 2.61
N ILE A 6 3.01 8.47 2.14
CA ILE A 6 1.88 8.00 1.33
C ILE A 6 0.91 7.11 2.08
N ILE A 7 1.22 6.78 3.34
CA ILE A 7 0.31 6.05 4.24
C ILE A 7 -0.82 6.99 4.66
N ILE A 8 -2.05 6.51 4.53
CA ILE A 8 -3.27 7.18 4.95
C ILE A 8 -3.99 6.37 6.02
N ARG A 9 -4.67 7.07 6.93
CA ARG A 9 -5.46 6.46 8.00
C ARG A 9 -6.94 6.62 7.67
N ILE A 10 -7.62 5.52 7.39
CA ILE A 10 -9.05 5.52 7.05
C ILE A 10 -9.83 4.83 8.18
N LYS A 11 -10.98 5.38 8.56
CA LYS A 11 -11.90 4.73 9.49
C LYS A 11 -12.78 3.76 8.70
N ASN A 12 -12.72 2.48 9.04
CA ASN A 12 -13.59 1.47 8.45
C ASN A 12 -15.05 1.75 8.87
N PRO A 13 -16.00 1.88 7.93
CA PRO A 13 -17.38 2.24 8.25
C PRO A 13 -18.13 1.14 9.01
N HIS A 14 -17.78 -0.13 8.78
CA HIS A 14 -18.46 -1.28 9.41
C HIS A 14 -17.92 -1.56 10.82
N THR A 15 -16.60 -1.47 11.01
CA THR A 15 -15.98 -1.82 12.30
C THR A 15 -15.65 -0.62 13.17
N ASN A 16 -15.77 0.61 12.63
CA ASN A 16 -15.31 1.86 13.23
C ASN A 16 -13.81 1.90 13.60
N LYS A 17 -13.04 0.86 13.28
CA LYS A 17 -11.59 0.81 13.54
C LYS A 17 -10.85 1.65 12.51
N ARG A 18 -9.83 2.37 12.96
CA ARG A 18 -8.91 3.09 12.06
C ARG A 18 -7.89 2.09 11.52
N GLN A 19 -7.77 2.02 10.20
CA GLN A 19 -6.85 1.15 9.49
C GLN A 19 -5.89 2.01 8.66
N LEU A 20 -4.69 1.49 8.41
CA LEU A 20 -3.68 2.14 7.60
C LEU A 20 -3.68 1.54 6.19
N PHE A 21 -3.69 2.41 5.20
CA PHE A 21 -3.69 2.03 3.78
C PHE A 21 -2.69 2.86 2.99
N ILE A 22 -2.35 2.38 1.81
CA ILE A 22 -1.64 3.13 0.77
C ILE A 22 -2.49 3.04 -0.50
N SER A 23 -2.66 4.16 -1.20
CA SER A 23 -3.27 4.14 -2.53
C SER A 23 -2.34 3.44 -3.52
N SER A 24 -2.87 2.52 -4.31
CA SER A 24 -2.12 1.82 -5.35
C SER A 24 -1.52 2.77 -6.40
N LYS A 25 -2.18 3.90 -6.71
CA LYS A 25 -1.61 4.94 -7.59
C LYS A 25 -0.34 5.55 -6.99
N LYS A 26 -0.36 5.85 -5.69
CA LYS A 26 0.81 6.39 -4.98
C LYS A 26 1.93 5.35 -4.87
N LEU A 27 1.59 4.08 -4.67
CA LEU A 27 2.57 2.99 -4.65
C LEU A 27 3.23 2.79 -6.02
N HIS A 28 2.44 2.79 -7.10
CA HIS A 28 2.97 2.72 -8.46
C HIS A 28 3.92 3.88 -8.77
N GLN A 29 3.56 5.11 -8.39
CA GLN A 29 4.39 6.29 -8.57
C GLN A 29 5.70 6.24 -7.76
N ILE A 30 5.66 5.81 -6.49
CA ILE A 30 6.86 5.77 -5.65
C ILE A 30 7.84 4.67 -6.08
N LEU A 31 7.32 3.57 -6.64
CA LEU A 31 8.13 2.48 -7.19
C LEU A 31 8.76 2.86 -8.53
N GLY A 32 8.26 3.89 -9.21
CA GLY A 32 8.79 4.30 -10.51
C GLY A 32 8.68 3.20 -11.55
N CYS A 33 7.60 2.41 -11.51
CA CYS A 33 7.42 1.26 -12.40
C CYS A 33 7.42 1.70 -13.88
N ASP A 34 8.14 0.96 -14.73
CA ASP A 34 8.17 1.18 -16.18
C ASP A 34 6.86 0.74 -16.87
N ILE A 35 6.05 -0.07 -16.19
CA ILE A 35 4.77 -0.56 -16.68
C ILE A 35 3.63 0.44 -16.39
N SER A 36 2.59 0.38 -17.20
CA SER A 36 1.39 1.19 -16.98
C SER A 36 0.74 0.87 -15.62
N TYR A 37 0.06 1.87 -15.03
CA TYR A 37 -0.68 1.67 -13.78
C TYR A 37 -1.72 0.54 -13.90
N LYS A 38 -2.38 0.41 -15.06
CA LYS A 38 -3.35 -0.66 -15.30
C LYS A 38 -2.67 -2.04 -15.20
N THR A 39 -1.55 -2.22 -15.90
CA THR A 39 -0.77 -3.46 -15.87
C THR A 39 -0.29 -3.76 -14.44
N PHE A 40 0.20 -2.75 -13.72
CA PHE A 40 0.63 -2.90 -12.34
C PHE A 40 -0.49 -3.43 -11.43
N ILE A 41 -1.72 -2.93 -11.58
CA ILE A 41 -2.87 -3.42 -10.83
C ILE A 41 -3.22 -4.86 -11.20
N GLU A 42 -3.27 -5.16 -12.49
CA GLU A 42 -3.59 -6.51 -12.97
C GLU A 42 -2.60 -7.54 -12.40
N THR A 43 -1.30 -7.27 -12.48
CA THR A 43 -0.26 -8.22 -12.05
C THR A 43 -0.11 -8.31 -10.54
N ASN A 44 -0.07 -7.17 -9.84
CA ASN A 44 0.29 -7.14 -8.41
C ASN A 44 -0.89 -7.17 -7.45
N VAL A 45 -2.10 -6.85 -7.94
CA VAL A 45 -3.30 -6.82 -7.10
C VAL A 45 -4.28 -7.90 -7.55
N ILE A 46 -4.76 -7.85 -8.80
CA ILE A 46 -5.88 -8.69 -9.25
C ILE A 46 -5.45 -10.16 -9.45
N TRP A 47 -4.31 -10.40 -10.12
CA TRP A 47 -3.81 -11.76 -10.37
C TRP A 47 -3.01 -12.33 -9.20
N SER A 48 -2.72 -11.51 -8.20
CA SER A 48 -2.09 -11.94 -6.96
C SER A 48 -3.06 -12.73 -6.08
N ARG A 49 -2.54 -13.45 -5.08
CA ARG A 49 -3.38 -14.12 -4.05
C ARG A 49 -3.84 -13.17 -2.93
N LEU A 50 -3.78 -11.85 -3.14
CA LEU A 50 -4.32 -10.88 -2.20
C LEU A 50 -5.85 -11.01 -2.15
N ARG A 51 -6.42 -10.89 -0.96
CA ARG A 51 -7.86 -11.06 -0.73
C ARG A 51 -8.57 -9.72 -0.79
N GLU A 52 -9.57 -9.62 -1.64
CA GLU A 52 -10.45 -8.47 -1.68
C GLU A 52 -11.15 -8.26 -0.32
N ASN A 53 -11.34 -7.00 0.07
CA ASN A 53 -11.89 -6.52 1.35
C ASN A 53 -11.07 -6.86 2.60
N ILE A 54 -9.92 -7.52 2.46
CA ILE A 54 -8.97 -7.78 3.55
C ILE A 54 -7.63 -7.11 3.24
N ASP A 55 -7.03 -7.46 2.12
CA ASP A 55 -5.71 -6.99 1.71
C ASP A 55 -5.84 -5.75 0.80
N TYR A 56 -6.91 -5.63 0.02
CA TYR A 56 -7.22 -4.44 -0.76
C TYR A 56 -8.73 -4.21 -0.89
N HIS A 57 -9.13 -2.97 -1.20
CA HIS A 57 -10.49 -2.68 -1.65
C HIS A 57 -10.48 -1.54 -2.66
N PHE A 58 -11.47 -1.52 -3.56
CA PHE A 58 -11.61 -0.44 -4.53
C PHE A 58 -12.20 0.82 -3.87
N ASN A 59 -11.60 1.96 -4.17
CA ASN A 59 -12.04 3.27 -3.72
C ASN A 59 -12.71 4.00 -4.89
N GLN A 60 -14.05 4.03 -4.87
CA GLN A 60 -14.85 4.62 -5.95
C GLN A 60 -14.65 6.12 -6.11
N GLU A 61 -14.37 6.85 -5.02
CA GLU A 61 -14.22 8.31 -5.05
C GLU A 61 -12.95 8.75 -5.82
N PHE A 62 -11.88 7.96 -5.72
CA PHE A 62 -10.57 8.30 -6.30
C PHE A 62 -10.14 7.37 -7.45
N ASP A 63 -11.02 6.45 -7.85
CA ASP A 63 -10.80 5.46 -8.91
C ASP A 63 -9.43 4.75 -8.74
N THR A 64 -9.22 4.17 -7.55
CA THR A 64 -7.95 3.54 -7.17
C THR A 64 -8.18 2.44 -6.14
N PHE A 65 -7.17 1.60 -5.89
CA PHE A 65 -7.24 0.59 -4.84
C PHE A 65 -6.57 1.11 -3.58
N ASN A 66 -7.23 0.92 -2.44
CA ASN A 66 -6.62 1.08 -1.13
C ASN A 66 -5.98 -0.25 -0.74
N LEU A 67 -4.67 -0.27 -0.58
CA LEU A 67 -3.87 -1.43 -0.24
C LEU A 67 -3.56 -1.41 1.25
N SER A 68 -3.80 -2.51 1.95
CA SER A 68 -3.38 -2.67 3.34
C SER A 68 -1.85 -2.67 3.44
N ILE A 69 -1.31 -2.40 4.64
CA ILE A 69 0.14 -2.45 4.86
C ILE A 69 0.72 -3.83 4.49
N CYS A 70 0.01 -4.92 4.82
CA CYS A 70 0.43 -6.27 4.48
C CYS A 70 0.43 -6.52 2.96
N ALA A 71 -0.57 -6.00 2.25
CA ALA A 71 -0.61 -6.08 0.78
C ALA A 71 0.56 -5.34 0.16
N VAL A 72 0.90 -4.16 0.69
CA VAL A 72 2.05 -3.38 0.22
C VAL A 72 3.35 -4.13 0.46
N GLN A 73 3.55 -4.73 1.64
CA GLN A 73 4.72 -5.58 1.90
C GLN A 73 4.84 -6.72 0.89
N ALA A 74 3.74 -7.41 0.59
CA ALA A 74 3.73 -8.49 -0.41
C ALA A 74 4.09 -7.98 -1.82
N ILE A 75 3.50 -6.85 -2.24
CA ILE A 75 3.80 -6.23 -3.54
C ILE A 75 5.26 -5.82 -3.63
N LEU A 76 5.82 -5.20 -2.58
CA LEU A 76 7.23 -4.81 -2.56
C LEU A 76 8.18 -6.00 -2.70
N ILE A 77 7.83 -7.15 -2.12
CA ILE A 77 8.57 -8.40 -2.31
C ILE A 77 8.44 -8.91 -3.75
N MET A 78 7.25 -8.86 -4.34
CA MET A 78 7.01 -9.33 -5.71
C MET A 78 7.73 -8.49 -6.77
N GLU A 79 7.79 -7.17 -6.60
CA GLU A 79 8.52 -6.27 -7.51
C GLU A 79 10.03 -6.53 -7.52
N ASN A 80 10.59 -6.97 -6.39
CA ASN A 80 11.97 -7.45 -6.24
C ASN A 80 13.05 -6.54 -6.89
N THR A 81 12.96 -5.23 -6.66
CA THR A 81 13.97 -4.24 -7.06
C THR A 81 14.70 -3.70 -5.83
N GLU A 82 15.86 -3.08 -6.01
CA GLU A 82 16.57 -2.41 -4.91
C GLU A 82 15.69 -1.36 -4.22
N LEU A 83 14.92 -0.61 -5.00
CA LEU A 83 13.97 0.36 -4.49
C LEU A 83 12.84 -0.30 -3.69
N SER A 84 12.25 -1.39 -4.18
CA SER A 84 11.17 -2.07 -3.47
C SER A 84 11.64 -2.67 -2.15
N TRP A 85 12.85 -3.24 -2.10
CA TRP A 85 13.49 -3.73 -0.87
C TRP A 85 13.78 -2.62 0.13
N ARG A 86 14.26 -1.47 -0.32
CA ARG A 86 14.46 -0.31 0.54
C ARG A 86 13.13 0.16 1.15
N LEU A 87 12.09 0.30 0.33
CA LEU A 87 10.75 0.69 0.80
C LEU A 87 10.16 -0.35 1.76
N PHE A 88 10.43 -1.64 1.54
CA PHE A 88 10.00 -2.72 2.41
C PHE A 88 10.65 -2.61 3.80
N ASN A 89 11.95 -2.33 3.86
CA ASN A 89 12.66 -2.11 5.12
C ASN A 89 12.15 -0.85 5.83
N GLU A 90 11.99 0.27 5.11
CA GLU A 90 11.39 1.50 5.67
C GLU A 90 9.99 1.23 6.26
N LEU A 91 9.16 0.43 5.57
CA LEU A 91 7.82 0.09 6.05
C LEU A 91 7.86 -0.85 7.27
N THR A 92 8.81 -1.77 7.31
CA THR A 92 9.02 -2.69 8.44
C THR A 92 9.49 -1.93 9.68
N ASP A 93 10.36 -0.94 9.53
CA ASP A 93 10.78 -0.06 10.61
C ASP A 93 9.62 0.78 11.16
N LEU A 94 8.72 1.25 10.28
CA LEU A 94 7.49 1.95 10.68
C LEU A 94 6.54 1.05 11.46
N ILE A 95 6.39 -0.22 11.05
CA ILE A 95 5.61 -1.21 11.81
C ILE A 95 6.23 -1.41 13.19
N ASN A 96 7.54 -1.60 13.26
CA ASN A 96 8.26 -1.89 14.49
C ASN A 96 8.23 -0.70 15.47
N SER A 97 8.22 0.53 14.95
CA SER A 97 8.08 1.76 15.75
C SER A 97 6.63 2.16 16.05
N GLY A 98 5.64 1.47 15.49
CA GLY A 98 4.22 1.72 15.76
C GLY A 98 3.62 2.92 15.01
N PHE A 99 4.17 3.32 13.87
CA PHE A 99 3.68 4.43 13.03
C PHE A 99 3.51 5.80 13.74
N PRO A 100 4.47 6.25 14.57
CA PRO A 100 4.28 7.41 15.46
C PRO A 100 3.95 8.70 14.68
N THR A 101 4.62 8.95 13.55
CA THR A 101 4.41 10.13 12.70
C THR A 101 3.05 10.16 12.01
N ILE A 102 2.39 9.00 11.87
CA ILE A 102 1.09 8.85 11.19
C ILE A 102 -0.06 8.84 12.20
N LEU A 103 0.18 8.35 13.43
CA LEU A 103 -0.85 8.26 14.47
C LEU A 103 -1.10 9.57 15.23
N ILE A 104 -0.10 10.46 15.26
CA ILE A 104 -0.16 11.77 15.95
C ILE A 104 -0.83 12.85 15.09
N LYS A 105 -0.92 12.64 13.76
CA LYS A 105 -1.75 13.45 12.85
C LYS A 105 -3.22 13.03 12.88
#